data_AF-A0A7X8PIA6-F1
#
_entry.id   AF-A0A7X8PIA6-F1
#
_cell.length_a   1.000
_cell.length_b   1.000
_cell.length_c   1.000
_cell.angle_alpha   90.00
_cell.angle_beta   90.00
_cell.angle_gamma   90.00
#
_symmetry.space_group_name_H-M   'P 1'
#
loop_
_entity.id
_entity.type
_entity.pdbx_description
1 polymer ?
#
loop_
_entity_poly.entity_id
_entity_poly.type
_entity_poly.pdbx_seq_one_letter_code
_entity_poly.pdbx_strand_id
1 'polypeptide(L)'
;MGSQALTDQQLLDALRAGVERSSNLIAWITDFHGGPVTTEYILTADIARELIDRHYEVAVEFANRKLVNGLTARKGVKARKLLGSRRTDVVVLNNGLSPAALIEVKIGVRSLGKIKGDLAKLAGTIALLKSPYAARVVAAVVYQVHVTGTDKMEWRDQLLPAIQKIETRIERELERYRFTASGYSFAIHPLQSSTEGITERAIEDDGHEKTLGAHGHATRFYAVIIRSTRVPPPPPRTVAELKAQLDE
;
A
#
# COMPACT_ATOMS: atom_id res chain seq x y z
N MET A 1 -16.73 -4.56 22.85
CA MET A 1 -16.41 -5.51 21.75
C MET A 1 -14.91 -5.55 21.61
N GLY A 2 -14.26 -6.71 21.76
CA GLY A 2 -12.80 -6.80 21.64
C GLY A 2 -12.38 -6.54 20.20
N SER A 3 -11.55 -5.52 19.94
CA SER A 3 -11.07 -5.25 18.58
C SER A 3 -10.19 -6.43 18.14
N GLN A 4 -10.68 -7.26 17.23
CA GLN A 4 -9.82 -8.20 16.52
C GLN A 4 -8.74 -7.39 15.79
N ALA A 5 -7.49 -7.85 15.88
CA ALA A 5 -6.42 -7.24 15.12
C ALA A 5 -6.69 -7.45 13.63
N LEU A 6 -6.60 -6.37 12.84
CA LEU A 6 -6.67 -6.44 11.38
C LEU A 6 -5.62 -7.44 10.88
N THR A 7 -6.05 -8.41 10.07
CA THR A 7 -5.16 -9.40 9.47
C THR A 7 -4.65 -8.93 8.10
N ASP A 8 -3.55 -9.53 7.64
CA ASP A 8 -3.00 -9.28 6.31
C ASP A 8 -4.06 -9.55 5.22
N GLN A 9 -4.84 -10.62 5.36
CA GLN A 9 -5.89 -10.96 4.41
C GLN A 9 -7.03 -9.93 4.42
N GLN A 10 -7.50 -9.50 5.60
CA GLN A 10 -8.55 -8.48 5.71
C GLN A 10 -8.12 -7.16 5.07
N LEU A 11 -6.86 -6.76 5.27
CA LEU A 11 -6.32 -5.58 4.61
C LEU A 11 -6.24 -5.79 3.09
N LEU A 12 -5.67 -6.91 2.62
CA LEU A 12 -5.55 -7.21 1.19
C LEU A 12 -6.91 -7.21 0.50
N ASP A 13 -7.96 -7.76 1.12
CA ASP A 13 -9.30 -7.77 0.55
C ASP A 13 -9.89 -6.36 0.43
N ALA A 14 -9.65 -5.48 1.40
CA ALA A 14 -10.03 -4.07 1.29
C ALA A 14 -9.21 -3.34 0.21
N LEU A 15 -7.91 -3.62 0.10
CA LEU A 15 -7.05 -3.03 -0.92
C LEU A 15 -7.49 -3.43 -2.34
N ARG A 16 -7.86 -4.70 -2.55
CA ARG A 16 -8.38 -5.20 -3.83
C ARG A 16 -9.66 -4.48 -4.24
N ALA A 17 -10.63 -4.39 -3.33
CA ALA A 17 -11.90 -3.72 -3.60
C ALA A 17 -11.73 -2.20 -3.85
N GLY A 18 -10.81 -1.54 -3.14
CA GLY A 18 -10.42 -0.16 -3.42
C GLY A 18 -9.81 0.02 -4.82
N VAL A 19 -8.87 -0.86 -5.20
CA VAL A 19 -8.24 -0.88 -6.53
C VAL A 19 -9.25 -1.14 -7.63
N GLU A 20 -10.17 -2.08 -7.44
CA GLU A 20 -11.21 -2.42 -8.41
C GLU A 20 -12.09 -1.20 -8.70
N ARG A 21 -12.54 -0.51 -7.66
CA ARG A 21 -13.34 0.72 -7.78
C ARG A 21 -12.60 1.82 -8.55
N SER A 22 -11.34 2.08 -8.19
CA SER A 22 -10.53 3.09 -8.90
C SER A 22 -10.27 2.69 -10.34
N SER A 23 -9.99 1.41 -10.61
CA SER A 23 -9.74 0.90 -11.96
C SER A 23 -10.98 1.05 -12.84
N ASN A 24 -12.17 0.72 -12.34
CA ASN A 24 -13.43 0.89 -13.05
C ASN A 24 -13.73 2.37 -13.36
N LEU A 25 -13.47 3.26 -12.39
CA LEU A 25 -13.64 4.70 -12.59
C LEU A 25 -12.66 5.23 -13.65
N ILE A 26 -11.39 4.84 -13.60
CA ILE A 26 -10.38 5.25 -14.59
C ILE A 26 -10.77 4.75 -15.98
N ALA A 27 -11.21 3.50 -16.11
CA ALA A 27 -11.68 2.94 -17.37
C ALA A 27 -12.84 3.76 -17.96
N TRP A 28 -13.77 4.19 -17.10
CA TRP A 28 -14.92 5.02 -17.49
C TRP A 28 -14.54 6.47 -17.86
N ILE A 29 -13.65 7.12 -17.12
CA ILE A 29 -13.26 8.52 -17.37
C ILE A 29 -12.32 8.66 -18.57
N THR A 30 -11.52 7.63 -18.87
CA THR A 30 -10.46 7.72 -19.89
C THR A 30 -10.82 7.10 -21.23
N ASP A 31 -12.11 6.80 -21.48
CA ASP A 31 -12.59 6.10 -22.68
C ASP A 31 -11.63 4.95 -23.08
N PHE A 32 -11.33 4.04 -22.15
CA PHE A 32 -10.38 2.91 -22.31
C PHE A 32 -8.89 3.23 -22.54
N HIS A 33 -8.45 4.49 -22.67
CA HIS A 33 -7.13 4.81 -23.21
C HIS A 33 -6.09 5.42 -22.25
N GLY A 34 -6.26 5.23 -20.94
CA GLY A 34 -5.12 5.13 -20.02
C GLY A 34 -4.13 6.31 -20.05
N GLY A 35 -4.64 7.54 -20.06
CA GLY A 35 -3.81 8.72 -19.83
C GLY A 35 -3.13 8.66 -18.45
N PRO A 36 -2.05 9.44 -18.21
CA PRO A 36 -1.39 9.55 -16.92
C PRO A 36 -2.27 10.32 -15.94
N VAL A 37 -3.40 9.73 -15.53
CA VAL A 37 -4.28 10.36 -14.56
C VAL A 37 -3.57 10.28 -13.21
N THR A 38 -3.45 11.42 -12.53
CA THR A 38 -2.95 11.54 -11.16
C THR A 38 -3.95 10.91 -10.19
N THR A 39 -4.06 9.59 -10.25
CA THR A 39 -5.04 8.78 -9.52
C THR A 39 -4.56 8.39 -8.13
N GLU A 40 -3.37 8.80 -7.71
CA GLU A 40 -2.84 8.52 -6.37
C GLU A 40 -3.88 8.93 -5.30
N TYR A 41 -4.47 10.13 -5.42
CA TYR A 41 -5.53 10.59 -4.51
C TYR A 41 -6.86 9.83 -4.64
N ILE A 42 -7.25 9.44 -5.86
CA ILE A 42 -8.48 8.65 -6.09
C ILE A 42 -8.35 7.27 -5.46
N LEU A 43 -7.21 6.60 -5.71
CA LEU A 43 -6.90 5.30 -5.15
C LEU A 43 -6.79 5.35 -3.63
N THR A 44 -6.12 6.36 -3.08
CA THR A 44 -6.09 6.62 -1.63
C THR A 44 -7.50 6.78 -1.06
N ALA A 45 -8.36 7.57 -1.72
CA ALA A 45 -9.73 7.81 -1.27
C ALA A 45 -10.62 6.57 -1.35
N ASP A 46 -10.50 5.77 -2.42
CA ASP A 46 -11.27 4.54 -2.60
C ASP A 46 -10.83 3.45 -1.62
N ILE A 47 -9.53 3.31 -1.36
CA ILE A 47 -9.01 2.43 -0.29
C ILE A 47 -9.54 2.87 1.08
N ALA A 48 -9.48 4.17 1.38
CA ALA A 48 -10.00 4.71 2.64
C ALA A 48 -11.51 4.45 2.79
N ARG A 49 -12.28 4.67 1.71
CA ARG A 49 -13.72 4.41 1.68
C ARG A 49 -14.03 2.94 1.95
N GLU A 50 -13.35 2.02 1.29
CA GLU A 50 -13.55 0.58 1.48
C GLU A 50 -13.28 0.15 2.92
N LEU A 51 -12.25 0.73 3.56
CA LEU A 51 -11.97 0.46 4.98
C LEU A 51 -13.08 1.03 5.90
N ILE A 52 -13.62 2.21 5.59
CA ILE A 52 -14.76 2.80 6.31
C ILE A 52 -16.01 1.93 6.16
N ASP A 53 -16.30 1.45 4.94
CA ASP A 53 -17.45 0.59 4.64
C ASP A 53 -17.38 -0.74 5.42
N ARG A 54 -16.17 -1.19 5.73
CA ARG A 54 -15.90 -2.35 6.63
C ARG A 54 -15.91 -2.00 8.12
N HIS A 55 -16.38 -0.81 8.48
CA HIS A 55 -16.50 -0.30 9.84
C HIS A 55 -15.17 -0.10 10.59
N TYR A 56 -14.07 0.14 9.86
CA TYR A 56 -12.82 0.55 10.48
C TYR A 56 -12.80 2.07 10.75
N GLU A 57 -12.09 2.47 11.81
CA GLU A 57 -11.80 3.88 12.06
C GLU A 57 -10.62 4.31 11.18
N VAL A 58 -10.91 5.13 10.17
CA VAL A 58 -9.93 5.52 9.14
C VAL A 58 -9.59 7.00 9.26
N ALA A 59 -8.30 7.31 9.12
CA ALA A 59 -7.82 8.67 8.95
C ALA A 59 -6.93 8.77 7.71
N VAL A 60 -7.19 9.77 6.87
CA VAL A 60 -6.41 10.05 5.66
C VAL A 60 -5.38 11.14 5.91
N GLU A 61 -4.26 11.08 5.19
CA GLU A 61 -3.15 12.03 5.31
C GLU A 61 -2.75 12.18 6.79
N PHE A 62 -2.60 11.10 7.53
CA PHE A 62 -2.46 11.18 8.98
C PHE A 62 -1.02 11.53 9.38
N ALA A 63 -0.84 12.50 10.27
CA ALA A 63 0.49 12.89 10.73
C ALA A 63 1.12 11.80 11.62
N ASN A 64 2.24 11.21 11.19
CA ASN A 64 2.81 10.01 11.85
C ASN A 64 3.19 10.26 13.31
N ARG A 65 3.57 11.49 13.65
CA ARG A 65 3.86 11.91 15.04
C ARG A 65 2.69 11.69 16.02
N LYS A 66 1.45 11.56 15.52
CA LYS A 66 0.26 11.28 16.34
C LYS A 66 0.05 9.77 16.56
N LEU A 67 0.60 8.91 15.70
CA LEU A 67 0.53 7.44 15.83
C LEU A 67 1.39 6.91 16.98
N VAL A 68 2.46 7.64 17.28
CA VAL A 68 3.45 7.29 18.30
C VAL A 68 3.28 8.22 19.49
N ASN A 69 2.32 7.87 20.36
CA ASN A 69 1.92 8.64 21.54
C ASN A 69 2.43 7.98 22.84
N GLY A 70 2.08 8.54 24.01
CA GLY A 70 2.55 8.03 25.30
C GLY A 70 2.17 6.57 25.60
N LEU A 71 1.12 6.04 24.96
CA LEU A 71 0.69 4.65 25.14
C LEU A 71 1.47 3.68 24.25
N THR A 72 1.80 4.12 23.04
CA THR A 72 2.32 3.23 21.99
C THR A 72 3.82 3.39 21.74
N ALA A 73 4.41 4.52 22.14
CA ALA A 73 5.83 4.84 21.91
C ALA A 73 6.77 4.08 22.83
N ARG A 74 7.93 3.68 22.31
CA ARG A 74 9.05 3.15 23.11
C ARG A 74 9.61 4.21 24.06
N LYS A 75 10.00 3.80 25.26
CA LYS A 75 10.61 4.70 26.25
C LYS A 75 11.97 5.23 25.76
N GLY A 76 12.29 6.48 26.08
CA GLY A 76 13.57 7.11 25.73
C GLY A 76 13.74 7.51 24.25
N VAL A 77 12.76 7.22 23.38
CA VAL A 77 12.83 7.57 21.96
C VAL A 77 12.09 8.87 21.66
N LYS A 78 12.79 9.86 21.09
CA LYS A 78 12.18 11.14 20.67
C LYS A 78 11.41 11.01 19.35
N ALA A 79 10.33 10.22 19.35
CA ALA A 79 9.54 9.89 18.15
C ALA A 79 9.07 11.11 17.37
N ARG A 80 8.61 12.18 18.05
CA ARG A 80 8.18 13.43 17.41
C ARG A 80 9.30 14.08 16.58
N LYS A 81 10.56 13.99 17.01
CA LYS A 81 11.72 14.51 16.27
C LYS A 81 12.05 13.64 15.06
N LEU A 82 11.93 12.31 15.20
CA LEU A 82 12.26 11.34 14.15
C LEU A 82 11.21 11.27 13.03
N LEU A 83 9.93 11.42 13.38
CA LEU A 83 8.83 11.40 12.42
C LEU A 83 8.58 12.77 11.79
N GLY A 84 8.88 13.86 12.51
CA GLY A 84 8.73 15.22 11.99
C GLY A 84 7.32 15.53 11.49
N SER A 85 7.24 16.05 10.26
CA SER A 85 5.99 16.37 9.55
C SER A 85 5.51 15.26 8.61
N ARG A 86 6.16 14.08 8.61
CA ARG A 86 5.78 12.97 7.72
C ARG A 86 4.33 12.55 7.98
N ARG A 87 3.64 12.21 6.89
CA ARG A 87 2.26 11.74 6.88
C ARG A 87 2.17 10.37 6.20
N THR A 88 1.11 9.66 6.52
CA THR A 88 0.73 8.39 5.91
C THR A 88 -0.65 8.54 5.28
N ASP A 89 -0.77 8.12 4.03
CA ASP A 89 -1.93 8.41 3.18
C ASP A 89 -3.22 7.88 3.76
N VAL A 90 -3.22 6.64 4.28
CA VAL A 90 -4.35 6.05 5.00
C VAL A 90 -3.86 5.32 6.25
N VAL A 91 -4.53 5.58 7.38
CA VAL A 91 -4.30 4.90 8.64
C VAL A 91 -5.61 4.30 9.13
N VAL A 92 -5.57 3.04 9.56
CA VAL A 92 -6.63 2.45 10.37
C VAL A 92 -6.23 2.54 11.84
N LEU A 93 -7.11 3.06 12.69
CA LEU A 93 -6.90 3.22 14.12
C LEU A 93 -7.74 2.20 14.91
N ASN A 94 -7.19 1.70 16.00
CA ASN A 94 -7.94 1.02 17.04
C ASN A 94 -8.28 2.05 18.13
N ASN A 95 -9.56 2.37 18.28
CA ASN A 95 -10.11 3.27 19.29
C ASN A 95 -9.43 4.65 19.29
N GLY A 96 -9.07 5.19 18.13
CA GLY A 96 -8.39 6.47 17.97
C GLY A 96 -6.96 6.54 18.52
N LEU A 97 -6.41 5.45 19.06
CA LEU A 97 -5.19 5.47 19.88
C LEU A 97 -4.00 4.77 19.26
N SER A 98 -4.19 3.60 18.66
CA SER A 98 -3.09 2.77 18.16
C SER A 98 -3.32 2.35 16.72
N PRO A 99 -2.28 2.39 15.85
CA PRO A 99 -2.44 1.99 14.47
C PRO A 99 -2.74 0.48 14.35
N ALA A 100 -3.73 0.13 13.54
CA ALA A 100 -3.97 -1.22 13.05
C ALA A 100 -3.37 -1.41 11.65
N ALA A 101 -3.47 -0.39 10.79
CA ALA A 101 -2.81 -0.37 9.49
C ALA A 101 -2.23 1.00 9.15
N LEU A 102 -1.16 0.98 8.35
CA LEU A 102 -0.51 2.15 7.76
C LEU A 102 -0.36 1.90 6.26
N ILE A 103 -0.91 2.75 5.43
CA ILE A 103 -0.97 2.52 3.98
C ILE A 103 -0.43 3.75 3.26
N GLU A 104 0.50 3.51 2.34
CA GLU A 104 1.00 4.50 1.39
C GLU A 104 0.60 4.08 -0.02
N VAL A 105 0.28 5.04 -0.87
CA VAL A 105 -0.12 4.80 -2.26
C VAL A 105 0.86 5.46 -3.20
N LYS A 106 1.31 4.73 -4.21
CA LYS A 106 2.25 5.24 -5.21
C LYS A 106 1.87 4.84 -6.63
N ILE A 107 1.74 5.79 -7.53
CA ILE A 107 1.52 5.50 -8.96
C ILE A 107 2.81 5.61 -9.79
N GLY A 108 2.80 5.02 -10.99
CA GLY A 108 3.91 5.13 -11.95
C GLY A 108 5.21 4.47 -11.47
N VAL A 109 5.11 3.39 -10.70
CA VAL A 109 6.26 2.70 -10.12
C VAL A 109 6.94 1.84 -11.19
N ARG A 110 8.20 2.15 -11.50
CA ARG A 110 9.04 1.42 -12.47
C ARG A 110 10.26 0.72 -11.86
N SER A 111 10.49 0.92 -10.57
CA SER A 111 11.57 0.32 -9.78
C SER A 111 11.27 0.47 -8.29
N LEU A 112 11.90 -0.34 -7.45
CA LEU A 112 11.75 -0.25 -5.99
C LEU A 112 12.18 1.12 -5.48
N GLY A 113 13.14 1.77 -6.13
CA GLY A 113 13.62 3.11 -5.75
C GLY A 113 12.50 4.15 -5.64
N LYS A 114 11.39 3.99 -6.37
CA LYS A 114 10.23 4.89 -6.30
C LYS A 114 9.38 4.72 -5.04
N ILE A 115 9.41 3.55 -4.40
CA ILE A 115 8.65 3.23 -3.18
C ILE A 115 9.53 2.94 -1.96
N LYS A 116 10.86 2.89 -2.14
CA LYS A 116 11.81 2.59 -1.06
C LYS A 116 11.72 3.58 0.10
N GLY A 117 11.46 4.85 -0.20
CA GLY A 117 11.22 5.89 0.80
C GLY A 117 9.99 5.59 1.66
N ASP A 118 8.91 5.14 1.03
CA ASP A 118 7.65 4.81 1.70
C ASP A 118 7.77 3.53 2.54
N LEU A 119 8.45 2.49 2.01
CA LEU A 119 8.79 1.28 2.77
C LEU A 119 9.58 1.64 4.05
N ALA A 120 10.60 2.48 3.93
CA ALA A 120 11.42 2.93 5.05
C ALA A 120 10.64 3.83 6.02
N LYS A 121 9.72 4.67 5.51
CA LYS A 121 8.84 5.53 6.31
C LYS A 121 7.90 4.70 7.18
N LEU A 122 7.25 3.69 6.59
CA LEU A 122 6.33 2.80 7.31
C LEU A 122 7.06 1.94 8.33
N ALA A 123 8.14 1.26 7.93
CA ALA A 123 8.97 0.47 8.83
C ALA A 123 9.54 1.33 9.98
N GLY A 124 10.03 2.53 9.67
CA GLY A 124 10.51 3.50 10.66
C GLY A 124 9.43 3.95 11.63
N THR A 125 8.18 4.12 11.17
CA THR A 125 7.05 4.45 12.05
C THR A 125 6.73 3.29 13.00
N ILE A 126 6.71 2.05 12.49
CA ILE A 126 6.51 0.84 13.30
C ILE A 126 7.64 0.66 14.32
N ALA A 127 8.89 0.95 13.95
CA ALA A 127 10.07 0.82 14.81
C ALA A 127 9.96 1.59 16.14
N LEU A 128 9.22 2.70 16.11
CA LEU A 128 9.05 3.61 17.24
C LEU A 128 7.96 3.15 18.21
N LEU A 129 7.13 2.18 17.80
CA LEU A 129 6.12 1.56 18.64
C LEU A 129 6.74 0.47 19.54
N LYS A 130 6.18 0.29 20.74
CA LYS A 130 6.49 -0.87 21.60
C LYS A 130 6.12 -2.17 20.90
N SER A 131 6.82 -3.26 21.24
CA SER A 131 6.69 -4.55 20.57
C SER A 131 5.24 -5.08 20.48
N PRO A 132 4.38 -5.00 21.52
CA PRO A 132 2.99 -5.44 21.43
C PRO A 132 2.15 -4.69 20.38
N TYR A 133 2.38 -3.39 20.21
CA TYR A 133 1.65 -2.59 19.22
C TYR A 133 2.23 -2.78 17.83
N ALA A 134 3.55 -2.81 17.71
CA ALA A 134 4.23 -3.03 16.44
C ALA A 134 3.86 -4.37 15.79
N ALA A 135 3.71 -5.44 16.58
CA ALA A 135 3.32 -6.76 16.09
C ALA A 135 1.88 -6.81 15.53
N ARG A 136 1.03 -5.85 15.89
CA ARG A 136 -0.37 -5.77 15.44
C ARG A 136 -0.55 -4.93 14.17
N VAL A 137 0.40 -4.05 13.85
CA VAL A 137 0.31 -3.17 12.67
C VAL A 137 0.52 -3.96 11.38
N VAL A 138 -0.45 -3.92 10.47
CA VAL A 138 -0.28 -4.34 9.07
C VAL A 138 0.03 -3.09 8.24
N ALA A 139 1.27 -2.92 7.79
CA ALA A 139 1.61 -1.82 6.89
C ALA A 139 1.57 -2.27 5.43
N ALA A 140 1.21 -1.38 4.53
CA ALA A 140 1.16 -1.66 3.10
C ALA A 140 1.68 -0.46 2.30
N VAL A 141 2.56 -0.71 1.32
CA VAL A 141 2.77 0.24 0.23
C VAL A 141 2.04 -0.29 -0.99
N VAL A 142 0.92 0.33 -1.32
CA VAL A 142 0.12 0.04 -2.51
C VAL A 142 0.73 0.79 -3.68
N TYR A 143 0.94 0.10 -4.80
CA TYR A 143 1.50 0.75 -5.97
C TYR A 143 0.94 0.27 -7.30
N GLN A 144 0.98 1.18 -8.27
CA GLN A 144 0.62 0.94 -9.66
C GLN A 144 1.87 0.86 -10.53
N VAL A 145 1.97 -0.20 -11.33
CA VAL A 145 2.88 -0.28 -12.47
C VAL A 145 2.08 0.05 -13.73
N HIS A 146 2.62 0.92 -14.58
CA HIS A 146 1.97 1.30 -15.83
C HIS A 146 2.97 1.35 -17.00
N VAL A 147 2.56 0.74 -18.11
CA VAL A 147 3.22 0.77 -19.41
C VAL A 147 2.22 1.31 -20.42
N THR A 148 2.49 2.51 -20.92
CA THR A 148 1.76 3.07 -22.05
C THR A 148 2.23 2.39 -23.33
N GLY A 149 1.29 1.95 -24.15
CA GLY A 149 1.58 1.46 -25.49
C GLY A 149 2.11 2.57 -26.39
N THR A 150 2.72 2.13 -27.47
CA THR A 150 3.27 2.99 -28.54
C THR A 150 2.90 2.34 -29.85
N ASP A 151 3.11 3.00 -30.99
CA ASP A 151 2.90 2.39 -32.32
C ASP A 151 3.58 1.02 -32.53
N LYS A 152 4.61 0.71 -31.73
CA LYS A 152 5.37 -0.55 -31.78
C LYS A 152 4.98 -1.56 -30.69
N MET A 153 4.05 -1.18 -29.81
CA MET A 153 3.69 -1.90 -28.59
C MET A 153 2.20 -1.66 -28.30
N GLU A 154 1.35 -2.27 -29.13
CA GLU A 154 -0.10 -2.04 -29.14
C GLU A 154 -0.89 -3.28 -28.71
N TRP A 155 -0.26 -4.44 -28.83
CA TRP A 155 -0.86 -5.74 -28.61
C TRP A 155 -0.40 -6.36 -27.29
N ARG A 156 -1.20 -7.29 -26.76
CA ARG A 156 -0.93 -7.94 -25.47
C ARG A 156 0.40 -8.69 -25.44
N ASP A 157 0.80 -9.31 -26.54
CA ASP A 157 2.07 -10.02 -26.69
C ASP A 157 3.30 -9.10 -26.54
N GLN A 158 3.14 -7.79 -26.76
CA GLN A 158 4.18 -6.78 -26.60
C GLN A 158 4.09 -6.08 -25.23
N LEU A 159 2.88 -5.77 -24.77
CA LEU A 159 2.62 -5.08 -23.50
C LEU A 159 2.91 -5.98 -22.28
N LEU A 160 2.56 -7.27 -22.36
CA LEU A 160 2.72 -8.21 -21.25
C LEU A 160 4.20 -8.42 -20.88
N PRO A 161 5.13 -8.71 -21.82
CA PRO A 161 6.55 -8.81 -21.46
C PRO A 161 7.13 -7.50 -20.91
N ALA A 162 6.66 -6.35 -21.39
CA ALA A 162 7.14 -5.04 -20.94
C ALA A 162 6.78 -4.78 -19.47
N ILE A 163 5.55 -5.08 -19.05
CA ILE A 163 5.14 -4.92 -17.66
C ILE A 163 5.79 -5.98 -16.75
N GLN A 164 5.88 -7.23 -17.20
CA GLN A 164 6.57 -8.30 -16.48
C GLN A 164 8.05 -7.97 -16.19
N LYS A 165 8.74 -7.32 -17.14
CA LYS A 165 10.12 -6.85 -16.92
C LYS A 165 10.23 -5.86 -15.76
N ILE A 166 9.21 -5.01 -15.55
CA ILE A 166 9.15 -4.08 -14.42
C ILE A 166 8.84 -4.85 -13.13
N GLU A 167 7.87 -5.75 -13.16
CA GLU A 167 7.47 -6.60 -12.02
C GLU A 167 8.66 -7.40 -11.48
N THR A 168 9.31 -8.19 -12.34
CA THR A 168 10.49 -9.00 -11.97
C THR A 168 11.64 -8.13 -11.45
N ARG A 169 11.81 -6.92 -11.99
CA ARG A 169 12.82 -5.98 -11.48
C ARG A 169 12.49 -5.56 -10.05
N ILE A 170 11.25 -5.16 -9.77
CA ILE A 170 10.80 -4.74 -8.44
C ILE A 170 10.91 -5.90 -7.45
N GLU A 171 10.48 -7.10 -7.82
CA GLU A 171 10.58 -8.30 -6.98
C GLU A 171 12.03 -8.59 -6.57
N ARG A 172 12.95 -8.60 -7.54
CA ARG A 172 14.38 -8.82 -7.29
C ARG A 172 14.99 -7.72 -6.42
N GLU A 173 14.62 -6.46 -6.67
CA GLU A 173 15.09 -5.33 -5.86
C GLU A 173 14.54 -5.41 -4.43
N LEU A 174 13.27 -5.81 -4.25
CA LEU A 174 12.67 -5.98 -2.94
C LEU A 174 13.33 -7.12 -2.18
N GLU A 175 13.63 -8.23 -2.85
CA GLU A 175 14.34 -9.35 -2.23
C GLU A 175 15.69 -8.91 -1.66
N ARG A 176 16.46 -8.11 -2.41
CA ARG A 176 17.69 -7.49 -1.90
C ARG A 176 17.43 -6.53 -0.73
N TYR A 177 16.37 -5.74 -0.81
CA TYR A 177 16.02 -4.78 0.24
C TYR A 177 15.64 -5.46 1.57
N ARG A 178 14.93 -6.60 1.51
CA ARG A 178 14.55 -7.39 2.69
C ARG A 178 15.75 -7.77 3.55
N PHE A 179 16.88 -8.14 2.94
CA PHE A 179 18.11 -8.46 3.68
C PHE A 179 18.74 -7.25 4.39
N THR A 180 18.45 -6.03 3.94
CA THR A 180 18.98 -4.79 4.54
C THR A 180 18.09 -4.22 5.64
N ALA A 181 16.80 -4.58 5.65
CA ALA A 181 15.80 -4.06 6.58
C ALA A 181 15.47 -5.10 7.66
N SER A 182 16.46 -5.42 8.50
CA SER A 182 16.28 -6.38 9.60
C SER A 182 15.18 -5.93 10.57
N GLY A 183 14.43 -6.89 11.12
CA GLY A 183 13.32 -6.63 12.03
C GLY A 183 11.93 -6.49 11.37
N TYR A 184 11.86 -6.69 10.04
CA TYR A 184 10.63 -6.64 9.27
C TYR A 184 10.56 -7.74 8.20
N SER A 185 9.36 -8.23 7.92
CA SER A 185 9.08 -8.99 6.70
C SER A 185 8.43 -8.06 5.68
N PHE A 186 8.69 -8.34 4.41
CA PHE A 186 8.06 -7.66 3.28
C PHE A 186 7.50 -8.74 2.37
N ALA A 187 6.28 -8.60 1.88
CA ALA A 187 5.66 -9.56 0.96
C ALA A 187 4.92 -8.81 -0.16
N ILE A 188 5.18 -9.17 -1.42
CA ILE A 188 4.46 -8.56 -2.56
C ILE A 188 3.20 -9.39 -2.80
N HIS A 189 2.07 -8.70 -2.95
CA HIS A 189 0.79 -9.28 -3.28
C HIS A 189 0.18 -8.56 -4.48
N PRO A 190 -0.21 -9.27 -5.54
CA PRO A 190 -1.03 -8.68 -6.59
C PRO A 190 -2.40 -8.31 -6.03
N LEU A 191 -2.91 -7.14 -6.42
CA LEU A 191 -4.24 -6.65 -6.05
C LEU A 191 -5.28 -6.86 -7.16
N GLN A 192 -4.88 -7.52 -8.24
CA GLN A 192 -5.71 -7.89 -9.39
C GLN A 192 -5.32 -9.30 -9.84
N SER A 193 -6.18 -9.94 -10.61
CA SER A 193 -5.89 -11.22 -11.25
C SER A 193 -4.76 -11.10 -12.29
N SER A 194 -4.11 -12.22 -12.61
CA SER A 194 -3.04 -12.29 -13.61
C SER A 194 -3.52 -12.00 -15.04
N THR A 195 -4.83 -11.98 -15.30
CA THR A 195 -5.42 -11.72 -16.62
C THR A 195 -5.85 -10.28 -16.85
N GLU A 196 -6.11 -9.53 -15.77
CA GLU A 196 -6.54 -8.13 -15.78
C GLU A 196 -5.41 -7.15 -16.12
N GLY A 197 -5.79 -5.91 -16.47
CA GLY A 197 -4.85 -4.81 -16.54
C GLY A 197 -4.05 -4.71 -17.83
N ILE A 198 -4.50 -5.34 -18.92
CA ILE A 198 -3.96 -5.11 -20.27
C ILE A 198 -5.12 -4.74 -21.18
N THR A 199 -5.03 -3.56 -21.76
CA THR A 199 -5.96 -3.04 -22.76
C THR A 199 -5.22 -2.95 -24.08
N GLU A 200 -5.63 -3.74 -25.06
CA GLU A 200 -5.09 -3.66 -26.42
C GLU A 200 -5.62 -2.42 -27.13
N ARG A 201 -4.95 -1.97 -28.19
CA ARG A 201 -5.48 -0.89 -29.02
C ARG A 201 -6.78 -1.35 -29.70
N ALA A 202 -7.86 -0.59 -29.51
CA ALA A 202 -9.13 -0.81 -30.21
C ALA A 202 -9.25 0.14 -31.42
N ILE A 203 -9.90 -0.35 -32.48
CA ILE A 203 -10.43 0.54 -33.53
C ILE A 203 -11.73 1.09 -32.98
N GLU A 204 -11.80 2.41 -32.83
CA GLU A 204 -13.04 3.09 -32.44
C GLU A 204 -13.85 3.38 -33.71
N ASP A 205 -15.15 3.11 -33.64
CA ASP A 205 -16.09 3.46 -34.70
C ASP A 205 -16.99 4.57 -34.12
N ASP A 206 -16.70 5.81 -34.50
CA ASP A 206 -17.44 7.00 -34.03
C ASP A 206 -18.72 7.26 -34.84
N GLY A 207 -19.10 6.32 -35.71
CA GLY A 207 -20.28 6.41 -36.58
C GLY A 207 -20.05 7.22 -37.87
N HIS A 208 -18.85 7.79 -38.08
CA HIS A 208 -18.51 8.54 -39.29
C HIS A 208 -17.20 8.05 -39.94
N GLU A 209 -16.18 7.70 -39.17
CA GLU A 209 -14.97 7.03 -39.65
C GLU A 209 -14.46 6.01 -38.62
N LYS A 210 -13.79 4.95 -39.10
CA LYS A 210 -13.00 4.09 -38.22
C LYS A 210 -11.75 4.85 -37.81
N THR A 211 -11.79 5.48 -36.64
CA THR A 211 -10.64 6.14 -36.06
C THR A 211 -9.87 5.14 -35.21
N LEU A 212 -8.54 5.15 -35.32
CA LEU A 212 -7.72 4.33 -34.44
C LEU A 212 -7.79 4.94 -33.03
N GLY A 213 -8.28 4.17 -32.05
CA GLY A 213 -8.22 4.56 -30.64
C GLY A 213 -6.78 4.83 -30.19
N ALA A 214 -6.64 5.56 -29.08
CA ALA A 214 -5.34 5.84 -28.48
C ALA A 214 -4.60 4.53 -28.13
N HIS A 215 -3.27 4.57 -27.97
CA HIS A 215 -2.49 3.35 -27.86
C HIS A 215 -2.96 2.44 -26.71
N GLY A 216 -2.85 1.11 -26.90
CA GLY A 216 -3.09 0.15 -25.82
C GLY A 216 -2.19 0.41 -24.61
N HIS A 217 -2.44 -0.23 -23.47
CA HIS A 217 -1.61 -0.07 -22.28
C HIS A 217 -1.68 -1.29 -21.35
N ALA A 218 -0.74 -1.37 -20.42
CA ALA A 218 -0.78 -2.32 -19.32
C ALA A 218 -0.67 -1.59 -17.97
N THR A 219 -1.62 -1.84 -17.07
CA THR A 219 -1.71 -1.27 -15.73
C THR A 219 -1.94 -2.39 -14.72
N ARG A 220 -1.08 -2.50 -13.71
CA ARG A 220 -1.18 -3.52 -12.65
C ARG A 220 -1.03 -2.88 -11.28
N PHE A 221 -1.78 -3.39 -10.30
CA PHE A 221 -1.69 -2.93 -8.92
C PHE A 221 -1.18 -4.02 -7.99
N TYR A 222 -0.37 -3.60 -7.03
CA TYR A 222 0.28 -4.48 -6.05
C TYR A 222 0.28 -3.82 -4.67
N ALA A 223 0.44 -4.63 -3.63
CA ALA A 223 0.77 -4.18 -2.29
C ALA A 223 2.07 -4.84 -1.82
N VAL A 224 2.97 -4.07 -1.23
CA VAL A 224 4.03 -4.62 -0.37
C VAL A 224 3.53 -4.59 1.07
N ILE A 225 3.13 -5.75 1.60
CA ILE A 225 2.79 -5.91 3.03
C ILE A 225 4.07 -5.90 3.85
N ILE A 226 4.07 -5.14 4.95
CA ILE A 226 5.18 -4.97 5.89
C ILE A 226 4.69 -5.37 7.27
N ARG A 227 5.40 -6.29 7.93
CA ARG A 227 5.12 -6.73 9.30
C ARG A 227 6.38 -6.63 10.15
N SER A 228 6.25 -6.22 11.41
CA SER A 228 7.38 -6.32 12.34
C SER A 228 7.64 -7.77 12.69
N THR A 229 8.90 -8.20 12.70
CA THR A 229 9.29 -9.55 13.14
C THR A 229 9.68 -9.58 14.62
N ARG A 230 9.52 -8.46 15.35
CA ARG A 230 9.72 -8.41 16.79
C ARG A 230 8.70 -9.30 17.49
N VAL A 231 9.19 -10.21 18.32
CA VAL A 231 8.33 -11.08 19.13
C VAL A 231 7.71 -10.23 20.25
N PRO A 232 6.37 -10.13 20.35
CA PRO A 232 5.75 -9.44 21.46
C PRO A 232 6.00 -10.21 22.77
N PRO A 233 6.22 -9.52 23.90
CA PRO A 233 6.32 -10.18 25.19
C PRO A 233 5.01 -10.94 25.52
N PRO A 234 5.09 -12.04 26.28
CA PRO A 234 3.90 -12.78 26.69
C PRO A 234 2.97 -11.90 27.54
N PRO A 235 1.67 -12.21 27.62
CA PRO A 235 0.75 -11.48 28.49
C PRO A 235 1.27 -11.46 29.93
N PRO A 236 1.25 -10.30 30.61
CA PRO A 236 1.73 -10.18 31.96
C PRO A 236 0.82 -10.99 32.89
N ARG A 237 1.42 -11.82 33.74
CA ARG A 237 0.72 -12.64 34.75
C ARG A 237 0.61 -11.93 36.09
N THR A 238 1.42 -10.89 36.30
CA THR A 238 1.46 -10.12 37.53
C THR A 238 1.40 -8.62 37.26
N VAL A 239 1.00 -7.83 38.28
CA VAL A 239 1.01 -6.36 38.21
C VAL A 239 2.44 -5.82 38.00
N ALA A 240 3.44 -6.50 38.56
CA ALA A 240 4.85 -6.14 38.37
C ALA A 240 5.28 -6.36 36.92
N GLU A 241 4.90 -7.48 36.30
CA GLU A 241 5.14 -7.73 34.87
C GLU A 241 4.42 -6.72 33.99
N LEU A 242 3.17 -6.38 34.32
CA LEU A 242 2.43 -5.35 33.57
C LEU A 242 3.14 -4.00 33.63
N LYS A 243 3.61 -3.59 34.82
CA LYS A 243 4.39 -2.35 34.99
C LYS A 243 5.69 -2.39 34.19
N ALA A 244 6.43 -3.49 34.25
CA ALA A 244 7.68 -3.66 33.51
C ALA A 244 7.47 -3.58 31.98
N GLN A 245 6.39 -4.17 31.45
CA GLN A 245 6.03 -4.07 30.03
C GLN A 245 5.57 -2.66 29.63
N LEU A 246 4.95 -1.92 30.55
CA LEU A 246 4.61 -0.51 30.33
C LEU A 246 5.85 0.40 30.39
N ASP A 247 6.96 -0.08 30.94
CA ASP A 247 8.22 0.66 31.05
C ASP A 247 9.21 0.41 29.89
N GLU A 248 8.92 -0.54 28.99
CA GLU A 248 9.64 -0.79 27.72
C GLU A 248 9.31 0.27 26.64
#